data_AF-A0A816H2A3-F1
#
_entry.id   AF-A0A816H2A3-F1
#
_cell.length_a   1.000
_cell.length_b   1.000
_cell.length_c   1.000
_cell.angle_alpha   90.00
_cell.angle_beta   90.00
_cell.angle_gamma   90.00
#
_symmetry.space_group_name_H-M   'P 1'
#
loop_
_entity.id
_entity.type
_entity.pdbx_description
1 polymer ?
#
loop_
_entity_poly.entity_id
_entity_poly.type
_entity_poly.pdbx_seq_one_letter_code
_entity_poly.pdbx_strand_id
1 'polypeptide(L)'
;LIKNQQPIVKIADFGYVHHIPISGKGTQGYVAPELLVAVTSAQQPFLIGIKIDIYSLGVTIREILSNVHPQDAGRLSAFWSNIAVRCQDRDPANRPLCSQIIQEREKL
;
A
#
# COMPACT_ATOMS: atom_id res chain seq x y z
N LEU A 1 14.06 25.70 17.11
CA LEU A 1 12.99 25.14 16.26
C LEU A 1 13.49 25.13 14.83
N ILE A 2 13.84 23.94 14.30
CA ILE A 2 14.32 23.81 12.92
C ILE A 2 13.11 24.03 12.01
N LYS A 3 12.93 25.27 11.55
CA LYS A 3 12.00 25.61 10.48
C LYS A 3 12.71 25.32 9.15
N ASN A 4 12.03 24.67 8.21
CA ASN A 4 12.42 24.43 6.80
C ASN A 4 13.06 23.09 6.42
N GLN A 5 12.91 22.01 7.20
CA GLN A 5 13.18 20.67 6.64
C GLN A 5 11.90 20.07 6.09
N GLN A 6 11.91 19.68 4.81
CA GLN A 6 10.85 18.85 4.27
C GLN A 6 10.82 17.52 5.03
N PRO A 7 9.63 17.02 5.42
CA PRO A 7 9.55 15.76 6.13
C PRO A 7 10.07 14.62 5.25
N ILE A 8 11.00 13.83 5.79
CA ILE A 8 11.57 12.65 5.13
C ILE A 8 10.91 11.42 5.75
N VAL A 9 10.22 10.63 4.92
CA VAL A 9 9.64 9.34 5.31
C VAL A 9 10.68 8.25 5.09
N LYS A 10 10.87 7.38 6.10
CA LYS A 10 11.74 6.20 6.04
C LYS A 10 10.93 4.96 6.38
N ILE A 11 11.15 3.87 5.64
CA ILE A 11 10.55 2.56 5.92
C ILE A 11 11.50 1.77 6.83
N ALA A 12 10.95 1.05 7.81
CA ALA A 12 11.69 0.27 8.79
C ALA A 12 10.98 -1.07 9.09
N ASP A 13 11.58 -1.86 9.98
CA ASP A 13 11.10 -3.20 10.40
C ASP A 13 11.11 -4.25 9.28
N PHE A 14 12.31 -4.61 8.82
CA PHE A 14 12.53 -5.60 7.77
C PHE A 14 12.53 -7.06 8.28
N GLY A 15 12.03 -7.33 9.50
CA GLY A 15 12.11 -8.66 10.14
C GLY A 15 11.36 -9.77 9.40
N TYR A 16 10.35 -9.40 8.59
CA TYR A 16 9.58 -10.32 7.75
C TYR A 16 9.85 -10.21 6.25
N VAL A 17 10.86 -9.43 5.85
CA VAL A 17 11.17 -9.22 4.43
C VAL A 17 11.85 -10.45 3.84
N HIS A 18 11.18 -11.07 2.86
CA HIS A 18 11.63 -12.30 2.22
C HIS A 18 11.30 -12.27 0.73
N HIS A 19 12.10 -12.96 -0.09
CA HIS A 19 11.82 -13.16 -1.52
C HIS A 19 10.55 -13.98 -1.77
N ILE A 20 10.14 -14.79 -0.80
CA ILE A 20 8.94 -15.61 -0.82
C ILE A 20 8.08 -15.16 0.38
N PRO A 21 6.82 -14.77 0.16
CA PRO A 21 5.94 -14.36 1.25
C PRO A 21 5.80 -15.45 2.32
N ILE A 22 5.93 -15.07 3.59
CA ILE A 22 5.67 -15.97 4.70
C ILE A 22 4.17 -15.92 5.01
N SER A 23 3.49 -17.06 4.83
CA SER A 23 2.07 -17.19 5.16
C SER A 23 1.80 -16.91 6.64
N GLY A 24 0.69 -16.23 6.94
CA GLY A 24 0.27 -15.95 8.31
C GLY A 24 1.13 -14.95 9.09
N LYS A 25 2.01 -14.20 8.42
CA LYS A 25 2.78 -13.10 9.03
C LYS A 25 2.30 -11.74 8.53
N GLY A 26 2.14 -10.79 9.46
CA GLY A 26 1.74 -9.42 9.17
C GLY A 26 0.86 -8.83 10.27
N THR A 27 0.52 -7.55 10.12
CA THR A 27 -0.30 -6.82 11.10
C THR A 27 -1.78 -6.91 10.72
N GLN A 28 -2.62 -7.34 11.66
CA GLN A 28 -4.08 -7.38 11.46
C GLN A 28 -4.60 -6.02 10.97
N GLY A 29 -5.40 -6.02 9.92
CA GLY A 29 -5.90 -4.80 9.27
C GLY A 29 -5.05 -4.29 8.10
N TYR A 30 -3.78 -4.70 7.99
CA TYR A 30 -2.89 -4.36 6.86
C TYR A 30 -2.58 -5.57 5.97
N VAL A 31 -2.88 -6.78 6.44
CA VAL A 31 -2.66 -8.03 5.71
C VAL A 31 -3.64 -8.15 4.55
N ALA A 32 -3.11 -8.41 3.36
CA ALA A 32 -3.89 -8.71 2.17
C ALA A 32 -4.67 -10.04 2.32
N PRO A 33 -5.90 -10.14 1.78
CA PRO A 33 -6.76 -11.30 2.00
C PRO A 33 -6.16 -12.61 1.49
N GLU A 34 -5.41 -12.58 0.40
CA GLU A 34 -4.76 -13.77 -0.15
C GLU A 34 -3.67 -14.33 0.78
N LEU A 35 -3.05 -13.52 1.63
CA LEU A 35 -2.06 -14.00 2.61
C LEU A 35 -2.71 -14.77 3.77
N LEU A 36 -4.02 -14.54 4.00
CA LEU A 36 -4.82 -15.29 4.97
C LEU A 36 -5.29 -16.63 4.38
N VAL A 37 -5.50 -16.68 3.06
CA VAL A 37 -6.01 -17.86 2.34
C VAL A 37 -4.87 -18.76 1.83
N ALA A 38 -3.66 -18.23 1.62
CA ALA A 38 -2.47 -18.93 1.10
C ALA A 38 -1.83 -19.94 2.08
N VAL A 39 -2.66 -20.71 2.77
CA VAL A 39 -2.31 -22.05 3.25
C VAL A 39 -2.57 -23.10 2.15
N THR A 40 -3.23 -22.78 1.04
CA THR A 40 -3.75 -23.83 0.12
C THR A 40 -3.52 -23.68 -1.39
N SER A 41 -2.93 -22.61 -1.93
CA SER A 41 -2.95 -22.42 -3.40
C SER A 41 -1.59 -22.11 -4.01
N ALA A 42 -1.17 -23.01 -4.91
CA ALA A 42 -0.01 -22.94 -5.79
C ALA A 42 -0.12 -21.83 -6.87
N GLN A 43 -0.29 -20.57 -6.47
CA GLN A 43 -0.19 -19.42 -7.38
C GLN A 43 1.13 -18.67 -7.20
N GLN A 44 1.66 -18.18 -8.33
CA GLN A 44 2.96 -17.53 -8.53
C GLN A 44 3.43 -16.69 -7.31
N PRO A 45 4.31 -17.21 -6.44
CA PRO A 45 4.63 -16.60 -5.15
C PRO A 45 5.28 -15.22 -5.26
N PHE A 46 5.99 -14.95 -6.36
CA PHE A 46 6.66 -13.67 -6.60
C PHE A 46 5.68 -12.53 -6.90
N LEU A 47 4.66 -12.77 -7.73
CA LEU A 47 3.66 -11.75 -8.05
C LEU A 47 2.79 -11.43 -6.82
N ILE A 48 2.53 -12.43 -5.98
CA ILE A 48 1.83 -12.26 -4.70
C ILE A 48 2.66 -11.35 -3.78
N GLY A 49 3.98 -11.57 -3.67
CA GLY A 49 4.84 -10.83 -2.74
C GLY A 49 4.84 -9.31 -2.94
N ILE A 50 4.94 -8.82 -4.18
CA ILE A 50 4.90 -7.38 -4.42
C ILE A 50 3.48 -6.82 -4.17
N LYS A 51 2.44 -7.59 -4.46
CA LYS A 51 1.05 -7.11 -4.40
C LYS A 51 0.48 -7.08 -2.99
N ILE A 52 0.99 -7.88 -2.06
CA ILE A 52 0.61 -7.78 -0.63
C ILE A 52 1.11 -6.47 -0.01
N ASP A 53 2.29 -5.99 -0.40
CA ASP A 53 2.82 -4.70 0.06
C ASP A 53 1.95 -3.55 -0.48
N ILE A 54 1.52 -3.62 -1.74
CA ILE A 54 0.60 -2.65 -2.34
C ILE A 54 -0.73 -2.59 -1.60
N TYR A 55 -1.27 -3.73 -1.16
CA TYR A 55 -2.49 -3.75 -0.34
C TYR A 55 -2.31 -2.97 0.96
N SER A 56 -1.22 -3.25 1.69
CA SER A 56 -0.90 -2.58 2.96
C SER A 56 -0.65 -1.06 2.78
N LEU A 57 -0.06 -0.67 1.64
CA LEU A 57 0.07 0.73 1.23
C LEU A 57 -1.31 1.39 1.04
N GLY A 58 -2.26 0.69 0.40
CA GLY A 58 -3.63 1.16 0.24
C GLY A 58 -4.33 1.44 1.57
N VAL A 59 -4.17 0.55 2.55
CA VAL A 59 -4.68 0.74 3.92
C VAL A 59 -4.05 1.99 4.55
N THR A 60 -2.72 2.12 4.46
CA THR A 60 -1.97 3.27 4.98
C THR A 60 -2.43 4.59 4.37
N ILE A 61 -2.67 4.63 3.05
CA ILE A 61 -3.19 5.83 2.38
C ILE A 61 -4.59 6.19 2.90
N ARG A 62 -5.50 5.21 3.09
CA ARG A 62 -6.83 5.49 3.67
C ARG A 62 -6.75 6.04 5.08
N GLU A 63 -5.85 5.49 5.90
CA GLU A 63 -5.64 5.95 7.27
C GLU A 63 -5.14 7.40 7.30
N ILE A 64 -4.17 7.74 6.45
CA ILE A 64 -3.67 9.12 6.30
C ILE A 64 -4.82 10.05 5.89
N LEU A 65 -5.57 9.69 4.83
CA LEU A 65 -6.67 10.51 4.32
C LEU A 65 -7.80 10.73 5.32
N SER A 66 -8.07 9.74 6.17
CA SER A 66 -9.10 9.83 7.22
C SER A 66 -8.72 10.85 8.31
N ASN A 67 -7.45 11.21 8.42
CA ASN A 67 -6.92 12.22 9.33
C ASN A 67 -6.57 13.57 8.65
N VAL A 68 -6.93 13.77 7.37
CA VAL A 68 -6.68 15.03 6.65
C VAL A 68 -7.77 16.06 6.95
N HIS A 69 -7.37 17.30 7.22
CA HIS A 69 -8.27 18.43 7.44
C HIS A 69 -9.06 18.78 6.16
N PRO A 70 -10.38 19.06 6.21
CA PRO A 70 -11.22 19.24 5.01
C PRO A 70 -10.75 20.32 4.02
N GLN A 71 -10.01 21.33 4.47
CA GLN A 71 -9.49 22.41 3.62
C GLN A 71 -8.35 21.94 2.69
N ASP A 72 -7.61 20.89 3.08
CA ASP A 72 -6.51 20.31 2.29
C ASP A 72 -6.99 19.16 1.38
N ALA A 73 -8.29 18.86 1.41
CA ALA A 73 -8.86 17.64 0.84
C ALA A 73 -9.19 17.73 -0.67
N GLY A 74 -9.28 18.90 -1.30
CA GLY A 74 -9.97 19.04 -2.60
C GLY A 74 -9.49 18.13 -3.75
N ARG A 75 -8.20 18.20 -4.12
CA ARG A 75 -7.66 17.50 -5.31
C ARG A 75 -6.75 16.33 -4.97
N LEU A 76 -5.90 16.50 -3.96
CA LEU A 76 -4.99 15.45 -3.49
C LEU A 76 -5.77 14.30 -2.83
N SER A 77 -6.84 14.57 -2.08
CA SER A 77 -7.61 13.48 -1.48
C SER A 77 -8.32 12.62 -2.52
N ALA A 78 -8.82 13.20 -3.62
CA ALA A 78 -9.51 12.44 -4.67
C ALA A 78 -8.55 11.47 -5.40
N PHE A 79 -7.36 11.96 -5.78
CA PHE A 79 -6.32 11.12 -6.37
C PHE A 79 -5.90 10.00 -5.42
N TRP A 80 -5.51 10.34 -4.18
CA TRP A 80 -5.06 9.36 -3.21
C TRP A 80 -6.17 8.40 -2.78
N SER A 81 -7.43 8.83 -2.75
CA SER A 81 -8.59 7.97 -2.50
C SER A 81 -8.74 6.93 -3.61
N ASN A 82 -8.61 7.34 -4.88
CA ASN A 82 -8.67 6.41 -6.00
C ASN A 82 -7.53 5.39 -5.96
N ILE A 83 -6.30 5.85 -5.71
CA ILE A 83 -5.13 4.98 -5.55
C ILE A 83 -5.35 3.99 -4.40
N ALA A 84 -5.85 4.47 -3.26
CA ALA A 84 -6.07 3.62 -2.09
C ALA A 84 -7.09 2.50 -2.36
N VAL A 85 -8.16 2.79 -3.10
CA VAL A 85 -9.16 1.79 -3.53
C VAL A 85 -8.53 0.77 -4.46
N ARG A 86 -7.80 1.20 -5.50
CA ARG A 86 -7.13 0.29 -6.46
C ARG A 86 -6.07 -0.59 -5.80
N CYS A 87 -5.35 -0.04 -4.82
CA CYS A 87 -4.38 -0.80 -4.04
C CYS A 87 -5.03 -1.93 -3.22
N GLN A 88 -6.30 -1.77 -2.83
CA GLN A 88 -7.06 -2.75 -2.05
C GLN A 88 -7.99 -3.63 -2.89
N ASP A 89 -7.75 -3.72 -4.21
CA ASP A 89 -8.51 -4.63 -5.07
C ASP A 89 -8.40 -6.08 -4.56
N ARG A 90 -9.52 -6.81 -4.65
CA ARG A 90 -9.61 -8.21 -4.23
C ARG A 90 -8.71 -9.10 -5.08
N ASP A 91 -8.57 -8.79 -6.36
CA ASP A 91 -7.64 -9.46 -7.24
C ASP A 91 -6.27 -8.76 -7.20
N PRO A 92 -5.19 -9.42 -6.71
CA PRO A 92 -3.85 -8.85 -6.68
C PRO A 92 -3.35 -8.36 -8.05
N ALA A 93 -3.82 -8.95 -9.14
CA ALA A 93 -3.43 -8.56 -10.50
C ALA A 93 -3.89 -7.14 -10.86
N ASN A 94 -5.04 -6.70 -10.31
CA ASN A 94 -5.63 -5.39 -10.59
C ASN A 94 -4.98 -4.25 -9.79
N ARG A 95 -4.27 -4.57 -8.70
CA ARG A 95 -3.59 -3.56 -7.89
C ARG A 95 -2.47 -2.92 -8.72
N PRO A 96 -2.22 -1.61 -8.61
CA PRO A 96 -1.14 -0.96 -9.35
C PRO A 96 0.25 -1.39 -8.83
N LEU A 97 1.30 -1.09 -9.58
CA LEU A 97 2.68 -1.09 -9.11
C LEU A 97 3.07 0.30 -8.59
N CYS A 98 4.05 0.38 -7.69
CA CYS A 98 4.57 1.67 -7.23
C CYS A 98 5.00 2.58 -8.38
N SER A 99 5.63 2.03 -9.42
CA SER A 99 6.04 2.80 -10.61
C SER A 99 4.85 3.44 -11.33
N GLN A 100 3.72 2.73 -11.43
CA GLN A 100 2.49 3.26 -12.03
C GLN A 100 1.91 4.39 -11.16
N ILE A 101 1.87 4.21 -9.84
CA ILE A 101 1.38 5.25 -8.91
C ILE A 101 2.23 6.52 -9.03
N ILE A 102 3.56 6.38 -9.09
CA ILE A 102 4.49 7.51 -9.24
C ILE A 102 4.26 8.24 -10.56
N GLN A 103 4.17 7.50 -11.68
CA GLN A 103 3.91 8.08 -13.00
C GLN A 103 2.55 8.78 -13.08
N GLU A 104 1.52 8.25 -12.42
CA GLU A 104 0.20 8.89 -12.35
C GLU A 104 0.26 10.19 -11.52
N ARG A 105 1.01 10.19 -10.41
CA ARG A 105 1.20 11.38 -9.57
C ARG A 105 1.95 12.50 -10.29
N GLU A 106 2.99 12.17 -11.06
CA GLU A 106 3.80 13.15 -11.79
C GLU A 106 3.03 13.91 -12.89
N LYS A 107 1.87 13.40 -13.31
CA LYS A 107 1.01 14.02 -14.32
C LYS A 107 0.01 15.04 -13.75
N LEU A 108 -0.07 15.20 -12.42
CA LEU A 108 -1.02 16.09 -11.74
C LEU A 108 -0.50 17.52 -11.55
#